data_AF-A0A8H6TNG2-F1
#
_entry.id   AF-A0A8H6TNG2-F1
#
_cell.length_a   1.000
_cell.length_b   1.000
_cell.length_c   1.000
_cell.angle_alpha   90.00
_cell.angle_beta   90.00
_cell.angle_gamma   90.00
#
_symmetry.space_group_name_H-M   'P 1'
#
loop_
_entity.id
_entity.type
_entity.pdbx_description
1 polymer ?
#
loop_
_entity_poly.entity_id
_entity_poly.type
_entity_poly.pdbx_seq_one_letter_code
_entity_poly.pdbx_strand_id
1 'polypeptide(L)'
;MFAFKALAVVVAVVARTQAHYTFPSLIVNGTVTPQWVNVRETNNYNSQDPVTDVTSADFRCYDSQTAGTASTITVAAGSTMGIQCDNTMYHPGVVNVYMAKAPSGNVSSFAGDGAVWFKVYELGAVTNGGSSISFPAMTLTNVNFTLPKSLPSGQYLVRMESLALHLASTYQGAQWYISCGQVNVVNGGSGSPSPLVSIPGVYTGYEPSILINIYYPVPANYTNPGPAVWTG
;
A
#
# COMPACT_ATOMS: atom_id res chain seq x y z
N MET A 1 30.01 -60.26 10.61
CA MET A 1 29.16 -59.41 9.77
C MET A 1 28.63 -58.27 10.62
N PHE A 2 29.18 -57.06 10.45
CA PHE A 2 28.74 -55.87 11.17
C PHE A 2 27.60 -55.20 10.40
N ALA A 3 26.40 -55.17 10.97
CA ALA A 3 25.24 -54.53 10.38
C ALA A 3 25.26 -53.03 10.70
N PHE A 4 25.54 -52.20 9.69
CA PHE A 4 25.36 -50.75 9.77
C PHE A 4 23.86 -50.44 9.75
N LYS A 5 23.32 -49.95 10.87
CA LYS A 5 21.98 -49.37 10.92
C LYS A 5 22.04 -47.95 10.38
N ALA A 6 21.52 -47.73 9.18
CA ALA A 6 21.36 -46.40 8.60
C ALA A 6 20.31 -45.62 9.41
N LEU A 7 20.72 -44.49 9.99
CA LEU A 7 19.84 -43.55 10.68
C LEU A 7 19.22 -42.63 9.62
N ALA A 8 17.94 -42.81 9.30
CA ALA A 8 17.22 -41.93 8.40
C ALA A 8 16.86 -40.63 9.14
N VAL A 9 17.51 -39.53 8.78
CA VAL A 9 17.15 -38.19 9.26
C VAL A 9 16.00 -37.67 8.41
N VAL A 10 14.80 -37.62 8.98
CA VAL A 10 13.64 -36.97 8.35
C VAL A 10 13.72 -35.47 8.65
N VAL A 11 14.06 -34.67 7.65
CA VAL A 11 13.98 -33.21 7.73
C VAL A 11 12.53 -32.79 7.51
N ALA A 12 11.85 -32.37 8.58
CA ALA A 12 10.53 -31.78 8.49
C ALA A 12 10.65 -30.38 7.87
N VAL A 13 10.20 -30.22 6.63
CA VAL A 13 10.04 -28.90 6.00
C VAL A 13 8.79 -28.27 6.60
N VAL A 14 8.96 -27.35 7.54
CA VAL A 14 7.86 -26.53 8.05
C VAL A 14 7.55 -25.50 6.97
N ALA A 15 6.47 -25.70 6.23
CA ALA A 15 5.91 -24.67 5.35
C ALA A 15 5.47 -23.49 6.22
N ARG A 16 6.20 -22.38 6.16
CA ARG A 16 5.73 -21.12 6.76
C ARG A 16 4.70 -20.53 5.82
N THR A 17 3.43 -20.66 6.16
CA THR A 17 2.38 -19.85 5.55
C THR A 17 2.56 -18.42 6.08
N GLN A 18 3.23 -17.57 5.29
CA GLN A 18 3.36 -16.15 5.61
C GLN A 18 1.99 -15.51 5.40
N ALA A 19 1.25 -15.35 6.49
CA ALA A 19 -0.10 -14.80 6.51
C ALA A 19 -0.08 -13.27 6.69
N HIS A 20 1.01 -12.59 6.34
CA HIS A 20 1.23 -11.13 6.33
C HIS A 20 2.06 -10.75 5.07
N TYR A 21 2.17 -9.47 4.72
CA TYR A 21 2.94 -9.03 3.54
C TYR A 21 3.47 -7.59 3.66
N THR A 22 4.46 -7.26 2.84
CA THR A 22 4.99 -5.90 2.69
C THR A 22 4.96 -5.44 1.23
N PHE A 23 5.19 -4.14 1.00
CA PHE A 23 5.32 -3.57 -0.33
C PHE A 23 6.72 -2.98 -0.53
N PRO A 24 7.74 -3.81 -0.78
CA PRO A 24 9.13 -3.39 -0.77
C PRO A 24 9.61 -2.75 -2.07
N SER A 25 8.83 -2.85 -3.15
CA SER A 25 9.30 -2.56 -4.50
C SER A 25 8.28 -1.77 -5.31
N LEU A 26 8.78 -0.89 -6.18
CA LEU A 26 8.01 -0.25 -7.23
C LEU A 26 8.13 -1.06 -8.52
N ILE A 27 7.18 -0.85 -9.44
CA ILE A 27 7.26 -1.28 -10.83
C ILE A 27 7.36 -0.03 -11.68
N VAL A 28 8.48 0.17 -12.36
CA VAL A 28 8.70 1.34 -13.23
C VAL A 28 9.11 0.84 -14.60
N ASN A 29 8.40 1.30 -15.64
CA ASN A 29 8.60 0.84 -17.03
C ASN A 29 8.56 -0.70 -17.15
N GLY A 30 7.63 -1.34 -16.43
CA GLY A 30 7.46 -2.80 -16.43
C GLY A 30 8.53 -3.58 -15.67
N THR A 31 9.49 -2.91 -15.02
CA THR A 31 10.55 -3.57 -14.24
C THR A 31 10.31 -3.40 -12.74
N VAL A 32 10.35 -4.51 -12.00
CA VAL A 32 10.31 -4.52 -10.54
C VAL A 32 11.66 -4.02 -10.00
N THR A 33 11.65 -2.98 -9.18
CA THR A 33 12.86 -2.46 -8.52
C THR A 33 13.32 -3.41 -7.41
N PRO A 34 14.61 -3.45 -7.04
CA PRO A 34 15.05 -4.21 -5.87
C PRO A 34 14.32 -3.74 -4.60
N GLN A 35 14.10 -4.69 -3.68
CA GLN A 35 13.42 -4.43 -2.42
C GLN A 35 14.12 -3.31 -1.63
N TRP A 36 13.33 -2.37 -1.12
CA TRP A 36 13.74 -1.27 -0.25
C TRP A 36 14.78 -0.30 -0.85
N VAL A 37 15.00 -0.34 -2.17
CA VAL A 37 15.88 0.61 -2.85
C VAL A 37 15.15 1.91 -3.19
N ASN A 38 13.95 1.81 -3.76
CA ASN A 38 13.13 2.96 -4.16
C ASN A 38 11.91 3.17 -3.25
N VAL A 39 11.76 2.32 -2.25
CA VAL A 39 10.75 2.36 -1.21
C VAL A 39 11.45 2.46 0.12
N ARG A 40 10.96 3.32 1.01
CA ARG A 40 11.46 3.43 2.38
C ARG A 40 11.19 2.12 3.10
N GLU A 41 12.23 1.52 3.67
CA GLU A 41 12.09 0.30 4.48
C GLU A 41 11.12 0.56 5.63
N THR A 42 10.13 -0.32 5.78
CA THR A 42 9.07 -0.16 6.78
C THR A 42 9.42 -0.88 8.08
N ASN A 43 8.82 -0.46 9.19
CA ASN A 43 9.05 -1.05 10.51
C ASN A 43 8.74 -2.56 10.53
N ASN A 44 7.78 -2.97 9.70
CA ASN A 44 7.39 -4.37 9.55
C ASN A 44 8.19 -5.15 8.48
N TYR A 45 9.32 -4.66 7.97
CA TYR A 45 10.07 -5.34 6.92
C TYR A 45 10.40 -6.80 7.24
N ASN A 46 10.56 -7.14 8.53
CA ASN A 46 10.75 -8.50 9.02
C ASN A 46 9.45 -9.15 9.53
N SER A 47 8.71 -8.48 10.41
CA SER A 47 7.54 -9.09 11.08
C SER A 47 6.31 -9.17 10.18
N GLN A 48 6.23 -8.24 9.22
CA GLN A 48 5.12 -8.01 8.30
C GLN A 48 3.81 -7.60 9.00
N ASP A 49 3.87 -7.24 10.29
CA ASP A 49 2.71 -6.77 11.05
C ASP A 49 2.06 -5.53 10.40
N PRO A 50 0.73 -5.36 10.53
CA PRO A 50 0.04 -4.20 10.00
C PRO A 50 0.12 -3.01 10.96
N VAL A 51 -0.12 -1.81 10.43
CA VAL A 51 -0.57 -0.67 11.24
C VAL A 51 -2.07 -0.81 11.49
N THR A 52 -2.54 -0.53 12.70
CA THR A 52 -3.97 -0.55 13.05
C THR A 52 -4.50 0.80 13.55
N ASP A 53 -3.61 1.62 14.14
CA ASP A 53 -3.94 2.97 14.60
C ASP A 53 -3.77 3.99 13.47
N VAL A 54 -4.90 4.47 12.94
CA VAL A 54 -4.95 5.49 11.86
C VAL A 54 -4.51 6.88 12.30
N THR A 55 -4.32 7.12 13.61
CA THR A 55 -3.88 8.40 14.17
C THR A 55 -2.36 8.45 14.38
N SER A 56 -1.69 7.31 14.32
CA SER A 56 -0.24 7.20 14.48
C SER A 56 0.52 7.89 13.35
N ALA A 57 1.70 8.43 13.65
CA ALA A 57 2.62 8.94 12.63
C ALA A 57 3.06 7.84 11.65
N ASP A 58 3.18 6.59 12.13
CA ASP A 58 3.48 5.42 11.32
C ASP A 58 2.42 5.15 10.25
N PHE A 59 1.20 5.67 10.40
CA PHE A 59 0.15 5.51 9.40
C PHE A 59 0.50 6.15 8.04
N ARG A 60 1.49 7.05 8.01
CA ARG A 60 1.95 7.71 6.79
C ARG A 60 2.82 6.81 5.92
N CYS A 61 4.01 6.46 6.40
CA CYS A 61 4.99 5.69 5.63
C CYS A 61 5.53 4.46 6.37
N TYR A 62 5.06 4.24 7.60
CA TYR A 62 5.43 3.14 8.49
C TYR A 62 6.93 2.92 8.65
N ASP A 63 7.67 4.02 8.83
CA ASP A 63 9.14 4.05 8.77
C ASP A 63 9.78 4.70 10.02
N SER A 64 9.05 4.88 11.12
CA SER A 64 9.59 5.52 12.34
C SER A 64 10.69 4.75 13.07
N GLN A 65 10.86 3.45 12.78
CA GLN A 65 11.87 2.57 13.38
C GLN A 65 12.99 2.21 12.39
N THR A 66 12.94 2.76 11.17
CA THR A 66 13.96 2.57 10.13
C THR A 66 14.64 3.91 9.80
N ALA A 67 15.47 3.93 8.76
CA ALA A 67 16.09 5.17 8.30
C ALA A 67 15.08 6.14 7.64
N GLY A 68 13.91 5.66 7.19
CA GLY A 68 12.94 6.50 6.47
C GLY A 68 13.47 7.11 5.17
N THR A 69 14.46 6.46 4.54
CA THR A 69 15.12 6.94 3.31
C THR A 69 14.98 5.95 2.16
N ALA A 70 14.98 6.44 0.92
CA ALA A 70 15.09 5.63 -0.28
C ALA A 70 15.84 6.40 -1.39
N SER A 71 16.24 5.70 -2.45
CA SER A 71 16.71 6.30 -3.70
C SER A 71 15.53 6.71 -4.58
N THR A 72 15.62 7.85 -5.24
CA THR A 72 14.55 8.36 -6.11
C THR A 72 14.69 7.80 -7.53
N ILE A 73 13.63 7.15 -8.04
CA ILE A 73 13.59 6.62 -9.42
C ILE A 73 12.83 7.56 -10.37
N THR A 74 13.31 7.71 -11.60
CA THR A 74 12.65 8.59 -12.59
C THR A 74 11.53 7.86 -13.35
N VAL A 75 10.41 8.53 -13.53
CA VAL A 75 9.21 8.03 -14.23
C VAL A 75 8.54 9.17 -15.00
N ALA A 76 7.93 8.89 -16.16
CA ALA A 76 7.22 9.92 -16.92
C ALA A 76 5.75 10.01 -16.50
N ALA A 77 5.18 11.21 -16.42
CA ALA A 77 3.73 11.37 -16.30
C ALA A 77 3.02 10.67 -17.49
N GLY A 78 1.86 10.07 -17.26
CA GLY A 78 1.15 9.25 -18.25
C GLY A 78 1.69 7.83 -18.44
N SER A 79 2.84 7.47 -17.86
CA SER A 79 3.33 6.09 -17.88
C SER A 79 2.66 5.22 -16.82
N THR A 80 2.69 3.91 -17.03
CA THR A 80 2.26 2.94 -16.03
C THR A 80 3.35 2.75 -14.98
N MET A 81 2.96 2.91 -13.72
CA MET A 81 3.72 2.52 -12.55
C MET A 81 2.99 1.36 -11.86
N GLY A 82 3.68 0.62 -11.02
CA GLY A 82 3.04 -0.29 -10.10
C GLY A 82 3.72 -0.36 -8.75
N ILE A 83 3.08 -1.11 -7.89
CA ILE A 83 3.53 -1.48 -6.56
C ILE A 83 3.62 -2.99 -6.53
N GLN A 84 4.75 -3.52 -6.06
CA GLN A 84 5.00 -4.94 -5.95
C GLN A 84 4.95 -5.35 -4.48
N CYS A 85 4.09 -6.33 -4.17
CA CYS A 85 4.03 -7.02 -2.90
C CYS A 85 5.17 -8.05 -2.81
N ASP A 86 5.74 -8.25 -1.63
CA ASP A 86 6.73 -9.32 -1.40
C ASP A 86 6.12 -10.74 -1.44
N ASN A 87 4.79 -10.79 -1.47
CA ASN A 87 3.98 -11.99 -1.47
C ASN A 87 2.70 -11.75 -2.30
N THR A 88 1.67 -12.55 -2.07
CA THR A 88 0.30 -12.31 -2.55
C THR A 88 -0.48 -11.54 -1.50
N MET A 89 -1.24 -10.51 -1.89
CA MET A 89 -2.24 -9.91 -1.01
C MET A 89 -3.37 -10.91 -0.82
N TYR A 90 -3.41 -11.64 0.30
CA TYR A 90 -4.42 -12.69 0.54
C TYR A 90 -5.52 -12.27 1.53
N HIS A 91 -5.42 -11.10 2.18
CA HIS A 91 -6.51 -10.60 3.01
C HIS A 91 -7.62 -9.99 2.15
N PRO A 92 -8.91 -10.22 2.50
CA PRO A 92 -10.02 -9.51 1.87
C PRO A 92 -9.88 -8.02 2.21
N GLY A 93 -9.74 -7.20 1.18
CA GLY A 93 -9.37 -5.81 1.34
C GLY A 93 -9.34 -5.00 0.07
N VAL A 94 -9.08 -3.71 0.22
CA VAL A 94 -8.98 -2.76 -0.89
C VAL A 94 -7.62 -2.10 -0.92
N VAL A 95 -7.27 -1.50 -2.05
CA VAL A 95 -6.01 -0.75 -2.21
C VAL A 95 -6.31 0.71 -2.50
N ASN A 96 -5.52 1.59 -1.90
CA ASN A 96 -5.43 3.00 -2.27
C ASN A 96 -3.97 3.34 -2.56
N VAL A 97 -3.74 4.22 -3.53
CA VAL A 97 -2.43 4.81 -3.80
C VAL A 97 -2.55 6.32 -3.74
N TYR A 98 -1.68 6.92 -2.93
CA TYR A 98 -1.59 8.36 -2.77
C TYR A 98 -0.25 8.87 -3.28
N MET A 99 -0.22 10.12 -3.74
CA MET A 99 1.01 10.84 -4.03
C MET A 99 1.06 12.16 -3.27
N ALA A 100 2.27 12.60 -2.93
CA ALA A 100 2.52 13.90 -2.33
C ALA A 100 3.78 14.54 -2.94
N LYS A 101 3.65 15.76 -3.46
CA LYS A 101 4.77 16.48 -4.07
C LYS A 101 5.69 17.03 -2.99
N ALA A 102 7.00 16.83 -3.12
CA ALA A 102 7.97 17.46 -2.25
C ALA A 102 8.03 18.99 -2.52
N PRO A 103 7.66 19.86 -1.57
CA PRO A 103 7.56 21.30 -1.80
C PRO A 103 8.92 21.95 -2.06
N SER A 104 9.99 21.41 -1.47
CA SER A 104 11.38 21.86 -1.69
C SER A 104 11.98 21.35 -3.00
N GLY A 105 11.28 20.45 -3.72
CA GLY A 105 11.82 19.71 -4.86
C GLY A 105 12.73 18.53 -4.49
N ASN A 106 13.01 18.31 -3.20
CA ASN A 106 13.80 17.18 -2.70
C ASN A 106 12.93 16.25 -1.86
N VAL A 107 12.59 15.06 -2.40
CA VAL A 107 11.75 14.09 -1.70
C VAL A 107 12.48 13.35 -0.58
N SER A 108 13.81 13.23 -0.65
CA SER A 108 14.59 12.52 0.36
C SER A 108 14.55 13.20 1.73
N SER A 109 14.28 14.51 1.79
CA SER A 109 14.09 15.26 3.04
C SER A 109 12.60 15.54 3.36
N PHE A 110 11.68 15.00 2.57
CA PHE A 110 10.25 15.28 2.71
C PHE A 110 9.56 14.17 3.48
N ALA A 111 9.03 14.49 4.65
CA ALA A 111 8.30 13.51 5.47
C ALA A 111 6.82 13.37 5.10
N GLY A 112 6.27 14.22 4.22
CA GLY A 112 4.86 14.14 3.83
C GLY A 112 3.88 14.76 4.82
N ASP A 113 4.32 15.71 5.65
CA ASP A 113 3.47 16.42 6.62
C ASP A 113 2.48 17.37 5.95
N GLY A 114 1.34 17.56 6.62
CA GLY A 114 0.28 18.48 6.19
C GLY A 114 -0.66 17.90 5.14
N ALA A 115 -1.57 18.74 4.65
CA ALA A 115 -2.56 18.37 3.64
C ALA A 115 -1.93 18.38 2.24
N VAL A 116 -1.11 17.37 1.95
CA VAL A 116 -0.28 17.29 0.73
C VAL A 116 -0.55 16.04 -0.10
N TRP A 117 -1.33 15.10 0.43
CA TRP A 117 -1.61 13.83 -0.21
C TRP A 117 -2.86 13.91 -1.08
N PHE A 118 -2.80 13.39 -2.29
CA PHE A 118 -3.96 13.16 -3.16
C PHE A 118 -3.97 11.71 -3.60
N LYS A 119 -5.17 11.13 -3.72
CA LYS A 119 -5.33 9.76 -4.21
C LYS A 119 -5.17 9.75 -5.73
N VAL A 120 -4.34 8.86 -6.26
CA VAL A 120 -4.12 8.68 -7.71
C VAL A 120 -4.70 7.37 -8.24
N TYR A 121 -4.99 6.43 -7.35
CA TYR A 121 -5.56 5.15 -7.72
C TYR A 121 -6.27 4.52 -6.52
N GLU A 122 -7.31 3.73 -6.83
CA GLU A 122 -7.91 2.80 -5.88
C GLU A 122 -8.35 1.52 -6.59
N LEU A 123 -8.33 0.41 -5.85
CA LEU A 123 -8.92 -0.86 -6.24
C LEU A 123 -9.89 -1.27 -5.13
N GLY A 124 -11.17 -1.04 -5.39
CA GLY A 124 -12.24 -1.24 -4.42
C GLY A 124 -12.87 -2.63 -4.42
N ALA A 125 -13.70 -2.89 -3.41
CA ALA A 125 -14.50 -4.10 -3.33
C ALA A 125 -15.66 -4.06 -4.35
N VAL A 126 -16.07 -5.22 -4.83
CA VAL A 126 -17.24 -5.38 -5.71
C VAL A 126 -18.37 -5.95 -4.87
N THR A 127 -19.51 -5.28 -4.85
CA THR A 127 -20.70 -5.68 -4.09
C THR A 127 -21.85 -6.01 -5.03
N ASN A 128 -22.72 -6.94 -4.61
CA ASN A 128 -23.94 -7.32 -5.34
C ASN A 128 -25.18 -7.14 -4.44
N GLY A 129 -25.46 -5.91 -4.02
CA GLY A 129 -26.67 -5.56 -3.28
C GLY A 129 -26.88 -6.36 -1.99
N GLY A 130 -25.81 -6.84 -1.36
CA GLY A 130 -25.84 -7.60 -0.11
C GLY A 130 -25.91 -9.11 -0.31
N SER A 131 -25.85 -9.59 -1.56
CA SER A 131 -25.73 -11.02 -1.87
C SER A 131 -24.28 -11.51 -1.79
N SER A 132 -23.32 -10.66 -2.17
CA SER A 132 -21.89 -10.98 -2.14
C SER A 132 -21.05 -9.71 -2.06
N ILE A 133 -19.86 -9.85 -1.48
CA ILE A 133 -18.75 -8.91 -1.58
C ILE A 133 -17.50 -9.67 -2.02
N SER A 134 -16.76 -9.13 -2.99
CA SER A 134 -15.48 -9.67 -3.43
C SER A 134 -14.42 -8.58 -3.47
N PHE A 135 -13.16 -8.99 -3.36
CA PHE A 135 -12.02 -8.09 -3.21
C PHE A 135 -11.02 -8.35 -4.35
N PRO A 136 -11.07 -7.59 -5.45
CA PRO A 136 -10.20 -7.81 -6.61
C PRO A 136 -8.70 -7.74 -6.32
N ALA A 137 -8.29 -7.03 -5.27
CA ALA A 137 -6.91 -6.98 -4.82
C ALA A 137 -6.44 -8.32 -4.21
N MET A 138 -7.37 -9.10 -3.65
CA MET A 138 -7.08 -10.42 -3.10
C MET A 138 -6.59 -11.32 -4.24
N THR A 139 -5.48 -12.03 -4.02
CA THR A 139 -4.72 -12.85 -4.99
C THR A 139 -3.74 -12.12 -5.91
N LEU A 140 -3.71 -10.79 -5.91
CA LEU A 140 -2.70 -10.06 -6.69
C LEU A 140 -1.35 -10.02 -5.95
N THR A 141 -0.26 -10.08 -6.70
CA THR A 141 1.10 -9.81 -6.20
C THR A 141 1.56 -8.39 -6.51
N ASN A 142 0.80 -7.67 -7.35
CA ASN A 142 1.10 -6.29 -7.72
C ASN A 142 -0.17 -5.53 -8.09
N VAL A 143 -0.09 -4.20 -8.04
CA VAL A 143 -1.11 -3.30 -8.53
C VAL A 143 -0.45 -2.29 -9.47
N ASN A 144 -0.93 -2.22 -10.70
CA ASN A 144 -0.48 -1.25 -11.70
C ASN A 144 -1.51 -0.13 -11.86
N PHE A 145 -1.02 1.09 -12.03
CA PHE A 145 -1.83 2.28 -12.27
C PHE A 145 -1.09 3.24 -13.20
N THR A 146 -1.85 4.06 -13.92
CA THR A 146 -1.28 5.07 -14.81
C THR A 146 -1.09 6.37 -14.04
N LEU A 147 0.12 6.94 -14.07
CA LEU A 147 0.33 8.29 -13.56
C LEU A 147 -0.52 9.27 -14.37
N PRO A 148 -1.28 10.17 -13.74
CA PRO A 148 -2.08 11.14 -14.48
C PRO A 148 -1.21 12.00 -15.41
N LYS A 149 -1.68 12.26 -16.63
CA LYS A 149 -0.89 12.97 -17.64
C LYS A 149 -0.68 14.43 -17.26
N SER A 150 -1.64 15.04 -16.57
CA SER A 150 -1.51 16.42 -16.11
C SER A 150 -0.67 16.58 -14.84
N LEU A 151 -0.15 15.48 -14.25
CA LEU A 151 0.67 15.51 -13.04
C LEU A 151 1.91 16.40 -13.23
N PRO A 152 2.13 17.44 -12.40
CA PRO A 152 3.29 18.31 -12.56
C PRO A 152 4.61 17.57 -12.39
N SER A 153 5.61 17.92 -13.20
CA SER A 153 6.97 17.39 -13.03
C SER A 153 7.56 17.73 -11.65
N GLY A 154 8.38 16.85 -11.09
CA GLY A 154 9.12 17.03 -9.85
C GLY A 154 9.14 15.76 -8.99
N GLN A 155 9.67 15.85 -7.77
CA GLN A 155 9.81 14.70 -6.89
C GLN A 155 8.59 14.49 -6.00
N TYR A 156 8.19 13.23 -5.81
CA TYR A 156 7.00 12.82 -5.09
C TYR A 156 7.27 11.62 -4.19
N LEU A 157 6.56 11.58 -3.05
CA LEU A 157 6.27 10.33 -2.35
C LEU A 157 5.12 9.61 -3.07
N VAL A 158 5.20 8.28 -3.15
CA VAL A 158 4.12 7.39 -3.60
C VAL A 158 3.78 6.47 -2.43
N ARG A 159 2.66 6.72 -1.75
CA ARG A 159 2.21 5.91 -0.63
C ARG A 159 1.26 4.83 -1.12
N MET A 160 1.65 3.58 -0.90
CA MET A 160 0.80 2.42 -1.14
C MET A 160 0.14 1.98 0.15
N GLU A 161 -1.13 1.60 0.06
CA GLU A 161 -1.95 1.19 1.19
C GLU A 161 -2.84 0.04 0.77
N SER A 162 -2.70 -1.10 1.44
CA SER A 162 -3.69 -2.18 1.41
C SER A 162 -4.43 -2.21 2.75
N LEU A 163 -5.75 -2.06 2.68
CA LEU A 163 -6.68 -2.12 3.80
C LEU A 163 -7.30 -3.51 3.88
N ALA A 164 -6.86 -4.31 4.84
CA ALA A 164 -7.43 -5.62 5.14
C ALA A 164 -8.59 -5.51 6.14
N LEU A 165 -9.73 -6.13 5.79
CA LEU A 165 -11.02 -5.93 6.46
C LEU A 165 -11.54 -7.18 7.20
N HIS A 166 -10.77 -8.26 7.21
CA HIS A 166 -11.20 -9.54 7.81
C HIS A 166 -11.47 -9.46 9.32
N LEU A 167 -10.88 -8.49 10.04
CA LEU A 167 -11.15 -8.25 11.47
C LEU A 167 -11.76 -6.86 11.73
N ALA A 168 -12.20 -6.16 10.69
CA ALA A 168 -12.66 -4.77 10.73
C ALA A 168 -14.02 -4.53 11.41
N SER A 169 -14.65 -5.57 11.98
CA SER A 169 -15.94 -5.43 12.69
C SER A 169 -15.83 -4.67 14.03
N THR A 170 -14.60 -4.37 14.47
CA THR A 170 -14.31 -3.63 15.69
C THR A 170 -13.37 -2.46 15.40
N TYR A 171 -13.44 -1.41 16.22
CA TYR A 171 -12.57 -0.24 16.08
C TYR A 171 -11.10 -0.67 16.20
N GLN A 172 -10.24 -0.20 15.28
CA GLN A 172 -8.84 -0.65 15.10
C GLN A 172 -8.67 -2.14 14.74
N GLY A 173 -9.74 -2.84 14.37
CA GLY A 173 -9.65 -4.20 13.83
C GLY A 173 -9.23 -4.25 12.35
N ALA A 174 -9.38 -3.13 11.63
CA ALA A 174 -8.84 -2.97 10.29
C ALA A 174 -7.31 -2.96 10.31
N GLN A 175 -6.70 -3.63 9.33
CA GLN A 175 -5.26 -3.79 9.23
C GLN A 175 -4.73 -3.11 7.98
N TRP A 176 -3.68 -2.33 8.13
CA TRP A 176 -3.10 -1.53 7.05
C TRP A 176 -1.66 -1.95 6.76
N TYR A 177 -1.41 -2.31 5.50
CA TYR A 177 -0.08 -2.61 4.99
C TYR A 177 0.35 -1.45 4.10
N ILE A 178 1.39 -0.74 4.52
CA ILE A 178 1.74 0.58 4.00
C ILE A 178 3.23 0.61 3.66
N SER A 179 3.61 1.35 2.61
CA SER A 179 4.98 1.83 2.43
C SER A 179 5.00 3.08 1.55
N CYS A 180 6.14 3.78 1.49
CA CYS A 180 6.32 4.99 0.69
C CYS A 180 7.48 4.87 -0.28
N GLY A 181 7.18 4.93 -1.58
CA GLY A 181 8.15 5.04 -2.66
C GLY A 181 8.60 6.47 -2.94
N GLN A 182 9.79 6.63 -3.54
CA GLN A 182 10.31 7.92 -3.98
C GLN A 182 10.47 7.96 -5.50
N VAL A 183 9.80 8.90 -6.15
CA VAL A 183 9.85 9.06 -7.62
C VAL A 183 10.16 10.49 -8.03
N ASN A 184 10.85 10.64 -9.15
CA ASN A 184 11.02 11.88 -9.88
C ASN A 184 10.14 11.82 -11.15
N VAL A 185 9.03 12.53 -11.14
CA VAL A 185 8.12 12.61 -12.28
C VAL A 185 8.67 13.61 -13.28
N VAL A 186 8.86 13.18 -14.53
CA VAL A 186 9.27 14.02 -15.66
C VAL A 186 8.18 14.08 -16.72
N ASN A 187 8.29 15.04 -17.64
CA ASN A 187 7.34 15.24 -18.75
C ASN A 187 5.88 15.41 -18.28
N GLY A 188 5.72 16.01 -17.10
CA GLY A 188 4.43 16.31 -16.49
C GLY A 188 3.70 17.51 -17.08
N GLY A 189 2.41 17.63 -16.75
CA GLY A 189 1.55 18.75 -17.14
C GLY A 189 1.46 19.86 -16.10
N SER A 190 0.37 20.64 -16.15
CA SER A 190 0.09 21.77 -15.27
C SER A 190 -1.17 21.55 -14.41
N GLY A 191 -1.52 20.30 -14.14
CA GLY A 191 -2.66 19.94 -13.30
C GLY A 191 -2.46 20.37 -11.85
N SER A 192 -3.57 20.56 -11.13
CA SER A 192 -3.58 20.87 -9.70
C SER A 192 -4.25 19.72 -8.95
N PRO A 193 -3.48 18.77 -8.38
CA PRO A 193 -4.06 17.64 -7.65
C PRO A 193 -4.98 18.08 -6.53
N SER A 194 -6.18 17.50 -6.48
CA SER A 194 -7.20 17.78 -5.48
C SER A 194 -8.23 16.66 -5.41
N PRO A 195 -8.92 16.48 -4.27
CA PRO A 195 -8.69 17.16 -2.99
C PRO A 195 -7.39 16.68 -2.30
N LEU A 196 -6.81 17.55 -1.46
CA LEU A 196 -5.63 17.23 -0.65
C LEU A 196 -6.02 16.88 0.78
N VAL A 197 -5.33 15.89 1.36
CA VAL A 197 -5.55 15.39 2.72
C VAL A 197 -4.24 15.21 3.48
N SER A 198 -4.32 15.19 4.81
CA SER A 198 -3.20 14.87 5.70
C SER A 198 -3.19 13.37 6.01
N ILE A 199 -2.00 12.80 6.17
CA ILE A 199 -1.83 11.43 6.69
C ILE A 199 -0.81 11.51 7.83
N PRO A 200 -1.13 11.15 9.09
CA PRO A 200 -2.47 10.82 9.59
C PRO A 200 -3.46 12.01 9.50
N GLY A 201 -4.75 11.70 9.62
CA GLY A 201 -5.85 12.69 9.56
C GLY A 201 -6.87 12.47 8.45
N VAL A 202 -6.53 11.70 7.41
CA VAL A 202 -7.47 11.31 6.34
C VAL A 202 -8.55 10.35 6.83
N TYR A 203 -8.26 9.55 7.85
CA TYR A 203 -9.19 8.58 8.44
C TYR A 203 -9.31 8.79 9.95
N THR A 204 -10.49 8.45 10.45
CA THR A 204 -10.84 8.45 11.87
C THR A 204 -10.89 7.03 12.46
N GLY A 205 -11.01 6.02 11.60
CA GLY A 205 -11.23 4.62 12.00
C GLY A 205 -12.72 4.27 12.18
N TYR A 206 -13.62 5.26 12.07
CA TYR A 206 -15.07 5.08 12.16
C TYR A 206 -15.79 5.13 10.81
N GLU A 207 -15.05 5.33 9.71
CA GLU A 207 -15.63 5.32 8.38
C GLU A 207 -16.38 3.99 8.15
N PRO A 208 -17.58 4.00 7.53
CA PRO A 208 -18.35 2.78 7.28
C PRO A 208 -17.63 1.72 6.44
N SER A 209 -16.56 2.11 5.73
CA SER A 209 -15.69 1.23 4.94
C SER A 209 -14.45 0.75 5.70
N ILE A 210 -14.18 1.28 6.89
CA ILE A 210 -13.05 0.91 7.76
C ILE A 210 -13.56 0.14 8.98
N LEU A 211 -14.64 0.60 9.63
CA LEU A 211 -15.34 -0.12 10.70
C LEU A 211 -16.54 -0.86 10.09
N ILE A 212 -16.31 -2.10 9.68
CA ILE A 212 -17.26 -2.87 8.87
C ILE A 212 -17.17 -4.37 9.15
N ASN A 213 -18.33 -5.02 9.26
CA ASN A 213 -18.41 -6.47 9.18
C ASN A 213 -18.66 -6.88 7.72
N ILE A 214 -17.65 -7.47 7.06
CA ILE A 214 -17.76 -7.89 5.65
C ILE A 214 -18.49 -9.23 5.46
N TYR A 215 -18.81 -9.93 6.56
CA TYR A 215 -19.34 -11.30 6.52
C TYR A 215 -20.86 -11.36 6.70
N TYR A 216 -21.40 -10.67 7.70
CA TYR A 216 -22.84 -10.73 7.98
C TYR A 216 -23.38 -9.51 8.75
N PRO A 217 -24.48 -8.88 8.29
CA PRO A 217 -25.04 -9.03 6.94
C PRO A 217 -24.00 -8.59 5.89
N VAL A 218 -23.97 -9.25 4.74
CA VAL A 218 -23.01 -8.90 3.67
C VAL A 218 -23.29 -7.46 3.22
N PRO A 219 -22.27 -6.58 3.14
CA PRO A 219 -22.46 -5.19 2.74
C PRO A 219 -23.12 -5.05 1.37
N ALA A 220 -24.15 -4.20 1.29
CA ALA A 220 -24.85 -3.94 0.04
C ALA A 220 -24.08 -3.04 -0.92
N ASN A 221 -23.29 -2.13 -0.36
CA ASN A 221 -22.44 -1.19 -1.06
C ASN A 221 -21.11 -1.09 -0.32
N TYR A 222 -20.05 -0.74 -1.03
CA TYR A 222 -18.75 -0.43 -0.45
C TYR A 222 -18.14 0.76 -1.19
N THR A 223 -17.64 1.74 -0.45
CA THR A 223 -16.93 2.90 -0.99
C THR A 223 -15.54 2.92 -0.37
N ASN A 224 -14.49 3.01 -1.17
CA ASN A 224 -13.14 3.10 -0.64
C ASN A 224 -13.00 4.33 0.27
N PRO A 225 -12.30 4.21 1.41
CA PRO A 225 -12.11 5.35 2.30
C PRO A 225 -11.20 6.41 1.66
N GLY A 226 -11.32 7.63 2.18
CA GLY A 226 -10.49 8.77 1.79
C GLY A 226 -11.04 9.60 0.64
N PRO A 227 -10.25 10.53 0.08
CA PRO A 227 -10.70 11.40 -0.98
C PRO A 227 -11.00 10.63 -2.28
N ALA A 228 -11.72 11.28 -3.19
CA ALA A 228 -11.87 10.79 -4.56
C ALA A 228 -10.50 10.70 -5.27
N VAL A 229 -10.39 9.80 -6.24
CA VAL A 229 -9.22 9.72 -7.13
C VAL A 229 -9.11 10.99 -7.96
N TRP A 230 -7.94 11.62 -7.91
CA TRP A 230 -7.58 12.69 -8.83
C TRP A 230 -7.19 12.10 -10.19
N THR A 231 -7.95 12.42 -11.24
CA THR A 231 -7.82 11.78 -12.56
C THR A 231 -6.81 12.45 -13.50
N GLY A 232 -6.38 13.67 -13.16
CA GLY A 232 -5.32 14.45 -13.80
C GLY A 232 -5.20 14.41 -15.32
#